data_AF-T2JCH8-F1
#
_entry.id   AF-T2JCH8-F1
#
_cell.length_a   1.000
_cell.length_b   1.000
_cell.length_c   1.000
_cell.angle_alpha   90.00
_cell.angle_beta   90.00
_cell.angle_gamma   90.00
#
_symmetry.space_group_name_H-M   'P 1'
#
loop_
_entity.id
_entity.type
_entity.pdbx_description
1 polymer ?
#
loop_
_entity_poly.entity_id
_entity_poly.type
_entity_poly.pdbx_seq_one_letter_code
_entity_poly.pdbx_strand_id
1 'polypeptide(L)'
;MGFDPLKLNIVVIPGVNESEIEALAELSIDKNWHIRFIEFMPIGNAELFSDRTWVPSEEIRDKIRQKWGFIESNIKGNGPADVFKIPGAKGTLGFISQMSECFCDNCNRMRLSADGWLRPCLLNETGQIDLKDLLRKGTKTREIREKVAHLLAIKPDINYQERDSGNDTGIYNRTMSQIGG
;
A
#
# COMPACT_ATOMS: atom_id res chain seq x y z
N MET A 1 0.67 27.63 10.68
CA MET A 1 1.23 26.27 10.48
C MET A 1 0.06 25.38 10.09
N GLY A 2 -0.02 24.96 8.83
CA GLY A 2 -1.10 24.10 8.34
C GLY A 2 -0.52 22.87 7.66
N PHE A 3 -1.19 21.73 7.78
CA PHE A 3 -0.89 20.53 7.02
C PHE A 3 -1.44 20.71 5.59
N ASP A 4 -0.72 21.47 4.76
CA ASP A 4 -1.05 21.69 3.34
C ASP A 4 0.12 21.22 2.47
N PRO A 5 -0.10 20.28 1.52
CA PRO A 5 -1.39 19.69 1.17
C PRO A 5 -1.78 18.48 2.02
N LEU A 6 -3.08 18.32 2.26
CA LEU A 6 -3.65 17.15 2.95
C LEU A 6 -3.62 15.93 2.01
N LYS A 7 -3.25 14.76 2.53
CA LYS A 7 -3.30 13.48 1.82
C LYS A 7 -4.35 12.58 2.46
N LEU A 8 -5.34 12.16 1.68
CA LEU A 8 -6.38 11.23 2.11
C LEU A 8 -6.16 9.88 1.42
N ASN A 9 -5.99 8.81 2.19
CA ASN A 9 -5.87 7.45 1.65
C ASN A 9 -7.19 6.72 1.92
N ILE A 10 -7.79 6.15 0.88
CA ILE A 10 -9.06 5.44 0.92
C ILE A 10 -8.83 4.04 0.38
N VAL A 11 -9.13 3.04 1.19
CA VAL A 11 -9.21 1.66 0.73
C VAL A 11 -10.61 1.44 0.16
N VAL A 12 -10.70 1.06 -1.11
CA VAL A 12 -11.97 0.88 -1.82
C VAL A 12 -12.43 -0.57 -1.68
N ILE A 13 -13.56 -0.75 -1.00
CA ILE A 13 -14.15 -2.05 -0.71
C ILE A 13 -15.46 -2.17 -1.51
N PRO A 14 -15.57 -3.18 -2.41
CA PRO A 14 -16.78 -3.45 -3.18
C PRO A 14 -18.02 -3.54 -2.28
N GLY A 15 -19.10 -2.89 -2.68
CA GLY A 15 -20.38 -2.89 -1.94
C GLY A 15 -20.41 -2.09 -0.63
N VAL A 16 -19.28 -1.56 -0.16
CA VAL A 16 -19.21 -0.74 1.07
C VAL A 16 -19.08 0.74 0.75
N ASN A 17 -18.02 1.15 0.04
CA ASN A 17 -17.74 2.56 -0.25
C ASN A 17 -17.42 2.82 -1.73
N GLU A 18 -17.59 1.82 -2.60
CA GLU A 18 -17.38 1.96 -4.05
C GLU A 18 -18.27 3.05 -4.68
N SER A 19 -19.48 3.25 -4.17
CA SER A 19 -20.40 4.30 -4.63
C SER A 19 -19.92 5.72 -4.28
N GLU A 20 -18.99 5.88 -3.34
CA GLU A 20 -18.51 7.17 -2.86
C GLU A 20 -17.29 7.69 -3.66
N ILE A 21 -16.74 6.88 -4.57
CA ILE A 21 -15.51 7.19 -5.33
C ILE A 21 -15.56 8.59 -5.96
N GLU A 22 -16.65 8.91 -6.65
CA GLU A 22 -16.80 10.20 -7.32
C GLU A 22 -16.84 11.36 -6.33
N ALA A 23 -17.67 11.24 -5.27
CA ALA A 23 -17.78 12.27 -4.25
C ALA A 23 -16.44 12.52 -3.54
N LEU A 24 -15.65 11.47 -3.32
CA LEU A 24 -14.31 11.56 -2.75
C LEU A 24 -13.32 12.21 -3.72
N ALA A 25 -13.41 11.93 -5.02
CA ALA A 25 -12.59 12.55 -6.05
C ALA A 25 -12.89 14.05 -6.21
N GLU A 26 -14.16 14.45 -6.10
CA GLU A 26 -14.62 15.84 -6.18
C GLU A 26 -13.97 16.74 -5.12
N LEU A 27 -13.65 16.19 -3.94
CA LEU A 27 -12.93 16.92 -2.89
C LEU A 27 -11.59 17.48 -3.36
N SER A 28 -10.94 16.85 -4.34
CA SER A 28 -9.67 17.32 -4.91
C SER A 28 -9.83 18.55 -5.81
N ILE A 29 -11.05 18.88 -6.26
CA ILE A 29 -11.31 19.99 -7.18
C ILE A 29 -11.11 21.32 -6.47
N ASP A 30 -11.90 21.57 -5.43
CA ASP A 30 -11.89 22.87 -4.72
C ASP A 30 -10.88 22.94 -3.59
N LYS A 31 -10.45 21.78 -3.06
CA LYS A 31 -9.49 21.68 -1.97
C LYS A 31 -8.16 21.18 -2.50
N ASN A 32 -7.05 21.69 -1.96
CA ASN A 32 -5.70 21.23 -2.27
C ASN A 32 -5.41 19.87 -1.61
N TRP A 33 -6.27 18.88 -1.87
CA TRP A 33 -6.26 17.58 -1.24
C TRP A 33 -5.79 16.52 -2.25
N HIS A 34 -4.82 15.72 -1.83
CA HIS A 34 -4.34 14.58 -2.61
C HIS A 34 -5.06 13.33 -2.15
N ILE A 35 -6.06 12.93 -2.93
CA ILE A 35 -6.88 11.75 -2.66
C ILE A 35 -6.18 10.53 -3.26
N ARG A 36 -6.12 9.42 -2.52
CA ARG A 36 -5.48 8.18 -2.96
C ARG A 36 -6.44 7.02 -2.78
N PHE A 37 -6.80 6.39 -3.89
CA PHE A 37 -7.55 5.15 -3.90
C PHE A 37 -6.57 3.98 -3.85
N ILE A 38 -6.82 3.07 -2.91
CA ILE A 38 -6.03 1.87 -2.69
C ILE A 38 -6.97 0.70 -2.90
N GLU A 39 -6.55 -0.28 -3.68
CA GLU A 39 -7.34 -1.49 -3.85
C GLU A 39 -7.52 -2.18 -2.49
N PHE A 40 -8.55 -3.00 -2.33
CA PHE A 40 -8.66 -3.79 -1.10
C PHE A 40 -7.77 -5.03 -1.20
N MET A 41 -7.06 -5.34 -0.11
CA MET A 41 -6.16 -6.50 -0.01
C MET A 41 -6.53 -7.33 1.21
N PRO A 42 -7.25 -8.46 1.03
CA PRO A 42 -7.82 -9.26 2.13
C PRO A 42 -6.81 -10.24 2.75
N ILE A 43 -5.66 -9.75 3.24
CA ILE A 43 -4.65 -10.65 3.84
C ILE A 43 -5.05 -11.08 5.24
N GLY A 44 -4.98 -12.39 5.48
CA GLY A 44 -5.20 -12.98 6.81
C GLY A 44 -6.66 -13.00 7.26
N ASN A 45 -7.62 -12.67 6.37
CA ASN A 45 -9.04 -12.78 6.65
C ASN A 45 -9.83 -13.26 5.43
N ALA A 46 -9.99 -14.58 5.34
CA ALA A 46 -10.74 -15.24 4.28
C ALA A 46 -12.23 -14.85 4.24
N GLU A 47 -12.83 -14.43 5.36
CA GLU A 47 -14.24 -14.01 5.40
C GLU A 47 -14.48 -12.68 4.66
N LEU A 48 -13.42 -11.92 4.38
CA LEU A 48 -13.48 -10.68 3.58
C LEU A 48 -13.38 -10.96 2.07
N PHE A 49 -13.20 -12.22 1.66
CA PHE A 49 -13.37 -12.61 0.26
C PHE A 49 -14.87 -12.76 -0.04
N SER A 50 -15.45 -11.72 -0.63
CA SER A 50 -16.71 -11.84 -1.37
C SER A 50 -16.43 -12.19 -2.85
N ASP A 51 -17.47 -12.55 -3.60
CA ASP A 51 -17.41 -12.85 -5.04
C ASP A 51 -16.67 -11.78 -5.86
N ARG A 52 -16.69 -10.52 -5.39
CA ARG A 52 -15.89 -9.42 -5.92
C ARG A 52 -14.99 -8.87 -4.82
N THR A 53 -13.77 -9.39 -4.76
CA THR A 53 -12.84 -9.11 -3.66
C THR A 53 -12.19 -7.71 -3.73
N TRP A 54 -12.01 -7.10 -4.91
CA TRP A 54 -11.49 -5.74 -5.05
C TRP A 54 -12.10 -5.00 -6.25
N VAL A 55 -11.97 -3.67 -6.26
CA VAL A 55 -12.26 -2.83 -7.43
C VAL A 55 -10.94 -2.50 -8.13
N PRO A 56 -10.74 -2.87 -9.41
CA PRO A 56 -9.51 -2.53 -10.13
C PRO A 56 -9.33 -1.02 -10.27
N SER A 57 -8.10 -0.54 -10.12
CA SER A 57 -7.78 0.88 -10.23
C SER A 57 -8.11 1.47 -11.60
N GLU A 58 -8.06 0.68 -12.68
CA GLU A 58 -8.53 1.09 -14.00
C GLU A 58 -10.03 1.43 -14.02
N GLU A 59 -10.87 0.64 -13.35
CA GLU A 59 -12.32 0.91 -13.26
C GLU A 59 -12.59 2.22 -12.50
N ILE A 60 -11.85 2.47 -11.42
CA ILE A 60 -11.94 3.73 -10.65
C ILE A 60 -11.50 4.91 -11.54
N ARG A 61 -10.39 4.75 -12.28
CA ARG A 61 -9.88 5.76 -13.23
C ARG A 61 -10.92 6.07 -14.30
N ASP A 62 -11.57 5.05 -14.86
CA ASP A 62 -12.56 5.23 -15.93
C ASP A 62 -13.83 5.93 -15.45
N LYS A 63 -14.36 5.59 -14.26
CA LYS A 63 -15.52 6.30 -13.67
C LYS A 63 -15.23 7.80 -13.55
N ILE A 64 -14.06 8.16 -13.01
CA ILE A 64 -13.66 9.56 -12.83
C ILE A 64 -13.40 10.23 -14.19
N ARG A 65 -12.75 9.53 -15.12
CA ARG A 65 -12.45 10.01 -16.47
C ARG A 65 -13.72 10.32 -17.26
N GLN A 66 -14.75 9.49 -17.16
CA GLN A 66 -16.03 9.72 -17.85
C GLN A 66 -16.74 10.99 -17.35
N LYS A 67 -16.60 11.31 -16.06
CA LYS A 67 -17.30 12.44 -15.45
C LYS A 67 -16.58 13.79 -15.61
N TRP A 68 -15.26 13.82 -15.39
CA TRP A 68 -14.49 15.07 -15.37
C TRP A 68 -13.30 15.12 -16.35
N GLY A 69 -12.99 14.00 -17.01
CA GLY A 69 -11.73 13.85 -17.72
C GLY A 69 -10.54 13.64 -16.78
N PHE A 70 -9.37 13.45 -17.37
CA PHE A 70 -8.18 13.00 -16.65
C PHE A 70 -6.92 13.51 -17.33
N ILE A 71 -6.04 14.17 -16.59
CA ILE A 71 -4.71 14.55 -17.06
C ILE A 71 -3.64 13.87 -16.21
N GLU A 72 -2.57 13.41 -16.85
CA GLU A 72 -1.41 12.90 -16.14
C GLU A 72 -0.81 13.99 -15.27
N SER A 73 -0.44 13.63 -14.04
CA SER A 73 0.23 14.55 -13.15
C SER A 73 1.74 14.38 -13.27
N ASN A 74 2.47 15.50 -13.36
CA ASN A 74 3.94 15.49 -13.30
C ASN A 74 4.48 15.21 -11.88
N ILE A 75 3.60 14.97 -10.89
CA ILE A 75 4.00 14.71 -9.51
C ILE A 75 4.53 13.28 -9.41
N LYS A 76 5.86 13.15 -9.39
CA LYS A 76 6.55 11.90 -9.05
C LYS A 76 6.71 11.80 -7.54
N GLY A 77 6.01 10.86 -6.91
CA GLY A 77 6.17 10.54 -5.49
C GLY A 77 7.11 9.35 -5.27
N ASN A 78 7.64 9.20 -4.04
CA ASN A 78 8.39 8.01 -3.61
C ASN A 78 7.48 6.81 -3.26
N GLY A 79 6.30 6.72 -3.87
CA GLY A 79 5.29 5.71 -3.55
C GLY A 79 4.67 5.12 -4.80
N PRO A 80 4.02 3.96 -4.70
CA PRO A 80 3.52 3.18 -5.83
C PRO A 80 2.26 3.75 -6.46
N ALA A 81 1.90 5.00 -6.12
CA ALA A 81 0.66 5.58 -6.58
C ALA A 81 0.89 6.20 -7.95
N ASP A 82 0.12 5.79 -8.95
CA ASP A 82 0.02 6.54 -10.20
C ASP A 82 -0.80 7.79 -9.94
N VAL A 83 -0.20 8.96 -10.21
CA VAL A 83 -0.79 10.25 -9.87
C VAL A 83 -1.36 10.91 -11.11
N PHE A 84 -2.63 11.27 -11.01
CA PHE A 84 -3.39 11.96 -12.02
C PHE A 84 -4.09 13.18 -11.42
N LYS A 85 -4.69 13.98 -12.29
CA LYS A 85 -5.37 15.19 -11.88
C LYS A 85 -6.63 15.41 -12.72
N ILE A 86 -7.68 15.89 -12.08
CA ILE A 86 -8.87 16.39 -12.77
C ILE A 86 -8.52 17.76 -13.38
N PRO A 87 -8.86 18.04 -14.65
CA PRO A 87 -8.64 19.36 -15.25
C PRO A 87 -9.22 20.49 -14.37
N GLY A 88 -8.39 21.46 -14.02
CA GLY A 88 -8.78 22.60 -13.17
C GLY A 88 -8.81 22.35 -11.66
N ALA A 89 -8.60 21.11 -11.20
CA ALA A 89 -8.55 20.79 -9.78
C ALA A 89 -7.36 21.44 -9.07
N LYS A 90 -7.47 21.69 -7.76
CA LYS A 90 -6.33 22.14 -6.94
C LYS A 90 -5.45 20.95 -6.53
N GLY A 91 -6.08 19.89 -6.05
CA GLY A 91 -5.45 18.65 -5.60
C GLY A 91 -5.12 17.66 -6.72
N THR A 92 -4.87 16.40 -6.32
CA THR A 92 -4.60 15.29 -7.25
C THR A 92 -5.26 13.99 -6.78
N LEU A 93 -5.30 13.03 -7.69
CA LEU A 93 -5.81 11.68 -7.46
C LEU A 93 -4.66 10.69 -7.63
N GLY A 94 -4.47 9.79 -6.68
CA GLY A 94 -3.48 8.72 -6.74
C GLY A 94 -4.16 7.36 -6.73
N PHE A 95 -3.62 6.39 -7.47
CA PHE A 95 -4.16 5.04 -7.56
C PHE A 95 -3.06 4.06 -7.17
N ILE A 96 -3.29 3.27 -6.13
CA ILE A 96 -2.37 2.25 -5.65
C ILE A 96 -2.98 0.90 -6.01
N SER A 97 -2.38 0.28 -7.02
CA SER A 97 -2.93 -0.86 -7.75
C SER A 97 -2.35 -2.20 -7.26
N GLN A 98 -2.22 -2.45 -5.96
CA GLN A 98 -1.44 -3.61 -5.48
C GLN A 98 -2.00 -5.00 -5.88
N MET A 99 -3.27 -5.10 -6.28
CA MET A 99 -3.89 -6.35 -6.74
C MET A 99 -3.83 -6.47 -8.27
N SER A 100 -4.13 -5.37 -8.97
CA SER A 100 -4.19 -5.33 -10.44
C SER A 100 -2.82 -5.14 -11.10
N GLU A 101 -1.95 -4.31 -10.52
CA GLU A 101 -0.61 -3.96 -11.04
C GLU A 101 0.43 -4.01 -9.89
N CYS A 102 1.12 -5.14 -9.76
CA CYS A 102 2.13 -5.33 -8.72
C CYS A 102 3.30 -4.34 -8.89
N PHE A 103 3.66 -3.61 -7.83
CA PHE A 103 4.75 -2.62 -7.81
C PHE A 103 5.97 -3.08 -7.00
N CYS A 104 6.12 -4.40 -6.76
CA CYS A 104 7.22 -4.93 -5.94
C CYS A 104 8.61 -4.63 -6.55
N ASP A 105 8.72 -4.60 -7.87
CA ASP A 105 9.97 -4.33 -8.61
C ASP A 105 10.60 -2.98 -8.25
N ASN A 106 9.76 -1.99 -7.92
CA ASN A 106 10.18 -0.65 -7.51
C ASN A 106 10.12 -0.44 -5.99
N CYS A 107 9.87 -1.49 -5.20
CA CYS A 107 9.67 -1.39 -3.75
C CYS A 107 11.00 -1.25 -2.99
N ASN A 108 11.25 -0.05 -2.47
CA ASN A 108 12.41 0.27 -1.64
C ASN A 108 12.14 0.27 -0.12
N ARG A 109 11.04 -0.34 0.34
CA ARG A 109 10.62 -0.29 1.75
C ARG A 109 11.07 -1.51 2.54
N MET A 110 11.39 -1.27 3.80
CA MET A 110 11.50 -2.25 4.89
C MET A 110 10.63 -1.77 6.04
N ARG A 111 10.30 -2.67 6.97
CA ARG A 111 9.37 -2.35 8.06
C ARG A 111 9.91 -2.78 9.41
N LEU A 112 9.92 -1.87 10.37
CA LEU A 112 10.14 -2.18 11.78
C LEU A 112 8.79 -2.28 12.47
N SER A 113 8.47 -3.44 13.02
CA SER A 113 7.24 -3.67 13.77
C SER A 113 7.33 -3.12 15.20
N ALA A 114 6.19 -2.93 15.86
CA ALA A 114 6.13 -2.41 17.23
C ALA A 114 6.79 -3.34 18.26
N ASP A 115 6.79 -4.65 18.01
CA ASP A 115 7.50 -5.66 18.81
C ASP A 115 9.02 -5.69 18.53
N GLY A 116 9.52 -4.92 17.57
CA GLY A 116 10.95 -4.72 17.32
C GLY A 116 11.56 -5.61 16.24
N TRP A 117 10.74 -6.24 15.40
CA TRP A 117 11.17 -7.06 14.29
C TRP A 117 11.34 -6.23 13.03
N LEU A 118 12.51 -6.35 12.39
CA LEU A 118 12.73 -5.76 11.07
C LEU A 118 12.37 -6.78 10.00
N ARG A 119 11.47 -6.36 9.11
CA ARG A 119 10.88 -7.14 8.02
C ARG A 119 11.30 -6.58 6.66
N PRO A 120 11.61 -7.44 5.68
CA PRO A 120 12.01 -7.01 4.35
C PRO A 120 10.81 -6.60 3.48
N CYS A 121 9.61 -7.09 3.81
CA CYS A 121 8.37 -6.81 3.11
C CYS A 121 7.21 -6.67 4.10
N LEU A 122 6.12 -6.05 3.65
CA LEU A 122 4.87 -5.99 4.40
C LEU A 122 4.30 -7.40 4.62
N LEU A 123 4.28 -8.20 3.56
CA LEU A 123 3.59 -9.49 3.55
C LEU A 123 4.44 -10.62 4.12
N ASN A 124 5.76 -10.54 4.04
CA ASN A 124 6.60 -11.67 4.41
C ASN A 124 6.68 -11.85 5.95
N GLU A 125 6.20 -12.99 6.45
CA GLU A 125 6.35 -13.41 7.85
C GLU A 125 7.68 -14.14 8.12
N THR A 126 8.31 -14.68 7.09
CA THR A 126 9.56 -15.43 7.18
C THR A 126 10.78 -14.54 6.91
N GLY A 127 11.94 -14.93 7.41
CA GLY A 127 13.18 -14.19 7.20
C GLY A 127 13.16 -12.80 7.81
N GLN A 128 12.78 -12.65 9.08
CA GLN A 128 12.82 -11.39 9.82
C GLN A 128 13.97 -11.40 10.84
N ILE A 129 14.40 -10.21 11.29
CA ILE A 129 15.40 -10.09 12.36
C ILE A 129 14.80 -9.43 13.59
N ASP A 130 15.04 -9.97 14.79
CA ASP A 130 14.72 -9.29 16.05
C ASP A 130 15.78 -8.20 16.30
N LEU A 131 15.54 -7.02 15.73
CA LEU A 131 16.46 -5.90 15.83
C LEU A 131 16.53 -5.36 17.27
N LYS A 132 15.42 -5.43 17.99
CA LYS A 132 15.33 -4.98 19.40
C LYS A 132 16.24 -5.80 20.29
N ASP A 133 16.23 -7.12 20.17
CA ASP A 133 17.08 -8.00 20.98
C ASP A 133 18.57 -7.83 20.63
N LEU A 134 18.91 -7.72 19.34
CA LEU A 134 20.30 -7.44 18.90
C LEU A 134 20.83 -6.12 19.50
N LEU A 135 20.02 -5.07 19.49
CA LEU A 135 20.40 -3.78 20.07
C LEU A 135 20.55 -3.89 21.59
N ARG A 136 19.64 -4.59 22.29
CA ARG A 136 19.68 -4.76 23.75
C ARG A 136 20.85 -5.61 24.22
N LYS A 137 21.29 -6.57 23.42
CA LYS A 137 22.48 -7.41 23.69
C LYS A 137 23.80 -6.66 23.43
N GLY A 138 23.76 -5.43 22.93
CA GLY A 138 24.97 -4.66 22.62
C GLY A 138 25.72 -5.18 21.40
N THR A 139 25.03 -5.84 20.47
CA THR A 139 25.64 -6.31 19.22
C THR A 139 26.29 -5.15 18.46
N LYS A 140 27.51 -5.36 17.94
CA LYS A 140 28.25 -4.32 17.22
C LYS A 140 27.47 -3.88 15.98
N THR A 141 27.45 -2.58 15.68
CA THR A 141 26.75 -2.02 14.51
C THR A 141 27.14 -2.66 13.18
N ARG A 142 28.40 -3.11 13.04
CA ARG A 142 28.87 -3.82 11.85
C ARG A 142 28.10 -5.12 11.61
N GLU A 143 27.90 -5.92 12.66
CA GLU A 143 27.18 -7.20 12.58
C GLU A 143 25.69 -6.97 12.30
N ILE A 144 25.10 -5.91 12.87
CA ILE A 144 23.72 -5.51 12.55
C ILE A 144 23.60 -5.14 11.08
N ARG A 145 24.55 -4.35 10.54
CA ARG A 145 24.57 -3.96 9.13
C ARG A 145 24.65 -5.16 8.20
N GLU A 146 25.48 -6.14 8.53
CA GLU A 146 25.60 -7.40 7.76
C GLU A 146 24.28 -8.18 7.76
N LYS A 147 23.62 -8.29 8.91
CA LYS A 147 22.29 -8.93 9.01
C LYS A 147 21.23 -8.19 8.19
N VAL A 148 21.21 -6.86 8.22
CA VAL A 148 20.29 -6.05 7.42
C VAL A 148 20.58 -6.17 5.91
N ALA A 149 21.86 -6.20 5.51
CA ALA A 149 22.23 -6.41 4.12
C ALA A 149 21.81 -7.79 3.60
N HIS A 150 22.00 -8.83 4.41
CA HIS A 150 21.50 -10.17 4.09
C HIS A 150 19.96 -10.18 3.99
N LEU A 151 19.28 -9.50 4.92
CA LEU A 151 17.83 -9.38 4.91
C LEU A 151 17.29 -8.70 3.63
N LEU A 152 18.01 -7.71 3.11
CA LEU A 152 17.70 -7.07 1.84
C LEU A 152 17.95 -8.02 0.65
N ALA A 153 19.00 -8.82 0.70
CA ALA A 153 19.34 -9.76 -0.38
C ALA A 153 18.34 -10.93 -0.50
N ILE A 154 17.68 -11.31 0.60
CA ILE A 154 16.63 -12.34 0.59
C ILE A 154 15.23 -11.76 0.39
N LYS A 155 15.10 -10.44 0.20
CA LYS A 155 13.81 -9.82 -0.13
C LYS A 155 13.35 -10.39 -1.47
N PRO A 156 12.23 -11.12 -1.52
CA PRO A 156 11.82 -11.74 -2.77
C PRO A 156 11.30 -10.67 -3.73
N ASP A 157 11.56 -10.90 -5.02
CA ASP A 157 11.23 -9.95 -6.08
C ASP A 157 9.72 -9.65 -6.11
N ILE A 158 8.88 -10.66 -5.88
CA ILE A 158 7.42 -10.51 -5.79
C ILE A 158 6.89 -11.37 -4.63
N ASN A 159 6.10 -10.78 -3.72
CA ASN A 159 5.49 -11.50 -2.58
C ASN A 159 4.01 -11.83 -2.77
N TYR A 160 3.31 -11.14 -3.67
CA TYR A 160 1.87 -11.30 -3.87
C TYR A 160 1.56 -11.78 -5.30
N GLN A 161 2.29 -12.81 -5.73
CA GLN A 161 2.17 -13.33 -7.10
C GLN A 161 0.95 -14.26 -7.25
N GLU A 162 0.63 -15.01 -6.21
CA GLU A 162 -0.41 -16.04 -6.27
C GLU A 162 -1.82 -15.51 -6.01
N ARG A 163 -1.96 -14.23 -5.59
CA ARG A 163 -3.23 -13.63 -5.13
C ARG A 163 -3.97 -14.50 -4.12
N ASP A 164 -3.23 -15.36 -3.43
CA ASP A 164 -3.76 -16.26 -2.45
C ASP A 164 -3.94 -15.50 -1.13
N SER A 165 -5.09 -15.72 -0.51
CA SER A 165 -5.45 -15.32 0.84
C SER A 165 -4.37 -15.69 1.89
N GLY A 166 -3.56 -16.70 1.59
CA GLY A 166 -2.54 -17.29 2.46
C GLY A 166 -3.12 -17.92 3.74
N ASN A 167 -4.45 -18.12 3.79
CA ASN A 167 -5.13 -18.79 4.89
C ASN A 167 -5.22 -20.31 4.66
N ASP A 168 -5.40 -20.80 3.43
CA ASP A 168 -5.44 -22.25 3.15
C ASP A 168 -4.08 -22.93 3.34
N THR A 169 -3.00 -22.14 3.36
CA THR A 169 -1.62 -22.62 3.52
C THR A 169 -1.00 -22.27 4.87
N GLY A 170 -1.69 -21.50 5.74
CA GLY A 170 -1.16 -21.07 7.05
C GLY A 170 0.04 -20.12 6.98
N ILE A 171 0.19 -19.40 5.86
CA ILE A 171 1.39 -18.58 5.57
C ILE A 171 1.36 -17.24 6.30
N TYR A 172 0.19 -16.70 6.65
CA TYR A 172 0.05 -15.44 7.38
C TYR A 172 -0.63 -15.64 8.74
N ASN A 173 0.10 -15.44 9.83
CA ASN A 173 -0.42 -15.50 11.20
C ASN A 173 -0.86 -14.13 11.73
N ARG A 174 -0.50 -13.03 11.04
CA ARG A 174 -0.86 -11.66 11.39
C ARG A 174 -1.70 -11.01 10.30
N THR A 175 -2.73 -10.29 10.71
CA THR A 175 -3.55 -9.46 9.83
C THR A 175 -2.83 -8.16 9.47
N MET A 176 -3.27 -7.49 8.39
CA MET A 176 -2.74 -6.19 7.96
C MET A 176 -2.66 -5.16 9.10
N SER A 177 -3.71 -5.06 9.91
CA SER A 177 -3.75 -4.14 11.06
C SER A 177 -2.61 -4.35 12.07
N GLN A 178 -2.14 -5.59 12.25
CA GLN A 178 -1.11 -5.96 13.23
C GLN A 178 0.31 -5.75 12.70
N ILE A 179 0.48 -5.71 11.39
CA ILE A 179 1.74 -5.41 10.72
C ILE A 179 1.81 -3.94 10.30
N GLY A 180 0.80 -3.13 10.66
CA GLY A 180 0.67 -1.69 10.40
C GLY A 180 0.24 -1.33 8.97
N GLY A 181 -0.37 -2.28 8.27
CA GLY A 181 -1.13 -2.00 7.06
C GLY A 181 -2.48 -1.40 7.43
#